data_AF-A0A7C4JII7-F1
#
_entry.id   AF-A0A7C4JII7-F1
#
_cell.length_a   1.000
_cell.length_b   1.000
_cell.length_c   1.000
_cell.angle_alpha   90.00
_cell.angle_beta   90.00
_cell.angle_gamma   90.00
#
_symmetry.space_group_name_H-M   'P 1'
#
loop_
_entity.id
_entity.type
_entity.pdbx_description
1 polymer ?
#
loop_
_entity_poly.entity_id
_entity_poly.type
_entity_poly.pdbx_seq_one_letter_code
_entity_poly.pdbx_strand_id
1 'polypeptide(L)'
;MRFCPKCGGILVPYKKENEAGFRCSKCGYEIQQQSARYTISVQQPKVFTTSVVSEGKTTSRKKEEIEQEREEYYKELFMELLREEEYGGEET
;
A
#
# COMPACT_ATOMS: atom_id res chain seq x y z
N MET A 1 -31.46 14.76 -5.03
CA MET A 1 -32.84 14.26 -4.85
C MET A 1 -32.83 12.77 -5.16
N ARG A 2 -33.41 11.91 -4.29
CA ARG A 2 -33.43 10.46 -4.52
C ARG A 2 -34.82 10.03 -5.02
N PHE A 3 -34.86 9.04 -5.89
CA PHE A 3 -36.09 8.47 -6.42
C PHE A 3 -36.31 7.07 -5.86
N CYS A 4 -37.57 6.67 -5.74
CA CYS A 4 -37.93 5.35 -5.25
C CYS A 4 -37.60 4.29 -6.31
N PRO A 5 -36.84 3.24 -5.96
CA PRO A 5 -36.47 2.18 -6.91
C PRO A 5 -37.67 1.31 -7.34
N LYS A 6 -38.80 1.38 -6.63
CA LYS A 6 -40.00 0.58 -6.95
C LYS A 6 -40.96 1.28 -7.92
N CYS A 7 -41.12 2.60 -7.80
CA CYS A 7 -42.19 3.33 -8.48
C CYS A 7 -41.73 4.63 -9.15
N GLY A 8 -40.42 4.92 -9.16
CA GLY A 8 -39.82 6.12 -9.79
C GLY A 8 -40.27 7.45 -9.16
N GLY A 9 -41.06 7.41 -8.10
CA GLY A 9 -41.57 8.60 -7.41
C GLY A 9 -40.49 9.30 -6.59
N ILE A 10 -40.68 10.60 -6.35
CA ILE A 10 -39.79 11.40 -5.51
C ILE A 10 -39.88 10.89 -4.07
N LEU A 11 -38.71 10.74 -3.44
CA LEU A 11 -38.61 10.48 -2.02
C LEU A 11 -38.66 11.80 -1.25
N VAL A 12 -39.57 11.90 -0.31
CA VAL A 12 -39.78 13.08 0.54
C VAL A 12 -39.19 12.79 1.93
N PRO A 13 -38.35 13.68 2.49
CA PRO A 13 -37.80 13.49 3.83
C PRO A 13 -38.92 13.52 4.88
N TYR A 14 -38.89 12.59 5.82
CA TYR A 14 -39.74 12.59 7.00
C TYR A 14 -38.88 12.45 8.25
N LYS A 15 -39.27 13.15 9.32
CA LYS A 15 -38.60 13.07 10.62
C LYS A 15 -39.56 12.37 11.58
N LYS A 16 -39.18 11.19 12.08
CA LYS A 16 -39.97 10.46 13.08
C LYS A 16 -39.13 10.30 14.34
N GLU A 17 -39.54 11.01 15.38
CA GLU A 17 -39.08 11.03 16.78
C GLU A 17 -37.57 11.12 17.07
N ASN A 18 -36.70 10.34 16.42
CA ASN A 18 -35.24 10.45 16.54
C ASN A 18 -34.47 9.99 15.29
N GLU A 19 -35.14 9.63 14.20
CA GLU A 19 -34.50 9.18 12.96
C GLU A 19 -34.97 10.04 11.77
N ALA A 20 -34.01 10.48 10.96
CA ALA A 20 -34.29 11.11 9.68
C ALA A 20 -34.45 9.99 8.63
N GLY A 21 -35.54 10.02 7.88
CA GLY A 21 -35.82 9.04 6.84
C GLY A 21 -36.37 9.68 5.57
N PHE A 22 -36.52 8.87 4.53
CA PHE A 22 -37.12 9.28 3.27
C PHE A 22 -38.29 8.35 2.92
N ARG A 23 -39.46 8.91 2.63
CA ARG A 23 -40.68 8.16 2.29
C ARG A 23 -41.12 8.49 0.86
N CYS A 24 -41.51 7.48 0.10
CA CYS A 24 -42.05 7.68 -1.24
C CYS A 24 -43.52 8.04 -1.19
N SER A 25 -43.91 9.14 -1.83
CA SER A 25 -45.29 9.61 -1.88
C SER A 25 -46.24 8.70 -2.69
N LYS A 26 -45.73 7.88 -3.61
CA LYS A 26 -46.56 7.05 -4.51
C LYS A 26 -46.78 5.62 -4.02
N CYS A 27 -45.75 4.99 -3.47
CA CYS A 27 -45.80 3.57 -3.09
C CYS A 27 -45.49 3.31 -1.61
N GLY A 28 -45.26 4.36 -0.81
CA GLY A 28 -45.06 4.24 0.64
C GLY A 28 -43.72 3.64 1.07
N TYR A 29 -42.75 3.47 0.16
CA TYR A 29 -41.42 2.95 0.47
C TYR A 29 -40.66 3.87 1.43
N GLU A 30 -40.12 3.32 2.52
CA GLU A 30 -39.41 4.06 3.56
C GLU A 30 -37.93 3.63 3.63
N ILE A 31 -37.03 4.60 3.69
CA ILE A 31 -35.59 4.41 3.92
C ILE A 31 -35.23 5.13 5.21
N GLN A 32 -34.82 4.40 6.23
CA GLN A 32 -34.26 4.97 7.45
C GLN A 32 -32.78 5.33 7.20
N GLN A 33 -32.37 6.57 7.47
CA GLN A 33 -30.94 6.86 7.59
C GLN A 33 -30.50 6.49 9.00
N GLN A 34 -29.94 5.29 9.14
CA GLN A 34 -29.21 4.95 10.35
C GLN A 34 -27.97 5.86 10.39
N SER A 35 -27.88 6.71 11.41
CA SER A 35 -26.62 7.35 11.77
C SER A 35 -25.73 6.25 12.33
N ALA A 36 -24.94 5.63 11.45
CA ALA A 36 -23.94 4.66 11.87
C ALA A 36 -23.01 5.35 12.87
N ARG A 37 -23.23 5.09 14.17
CA ARG A 37 -22.29 5.45 15.23
C ARG A 37 -21.05 4.62 14.97
N TYR A 38 -20.09 5.18 14.24
CA TYR A 38 -18.78 4.58 14.11
C TYR A 38 -18.14 4.59 15.51
N THR A 39 -18.11 3.45 16.18
CA THR A 39 -17.33 3.30 17.41
C THR A 39 -15.87 3.25 16.98
N ILE A 40 -15.16 4.37 17.15
CA ILE A 40 -13.70 4.38 17.02
C ILE A 40 -13.16 3.62 18.23
N SER A 41 -12.93 2.32 18.06
CA SER A 41 -12.12 1.57 19.01
C SER A 41 -10.68 2.04 18.83
N VAL A 42 -10.27 3.01 19.64
CA VAL A 42 -8.86 3.39 19.74
C VAL A 42 -8.14 2.21 20.39
N GLN A 43 -7.62 1.31 19.55
CA GLN A 43 -6.63 0.35 19.98
C GLN A 43 -5.41 1.17 20.37
N GLN A 44 -5.05 1.17 21.66
CA GLN A 44 -3.81 1.81 22.08
C GLN A 44 -2.67 1.19 21.27
N PRO A 45 -1.77 2.01 20.70
CA PRO A 45 -0.62 1.47 20.02
C PRO A 45 0.20 0.75 21.09
N LYS A 46 0.21 -0.58 21.04
CA LYS A 46 1.18 -1.38 21.77
C LYS A 46 2.52 -0.89 21.24
N VAL A 47 3.28 -0.16 22.06
CA VAL A 47 4.60 0.33 21.66
C VAL A 47 5.45 -0.91 21.43
N PHE A 48 5.56 -1.31 20.16
CA PHE A 48 6.47 -2.35 19.73
C PHE A 48 7.85 -1.72 19.69
N THR A 49 8.61 -1.91 20.77
CA THR A 49 10.06 -1.75 20.73
C THR A 49 10.65 -2.93 19.97
N THR A 50 10.44 -2.97 18.66
CA THR A 50 11.23 -3.81 17.79
C THR A 50 11.55 -3.00 16.55
N SER A 51 12.85 -2.88 16.32
CA SER A 51 13.55 -2.47 15.12
C SER A 51 13.08 -3.25 13.89
N VAL A 52 11.84 -3.02 13.45
CA VAL A 52 11.33 -3.60 12.21
C VAL A 52 11.86 -2.73 11.08
N VAL A 53 13.09 -3.01 10.67
CA VAL A 53 13.51 -2.73 9.29
C VAL A 53 12.60 -3.60 8.45
N SER A 54 11.60 -2.98 7.82
CA SER A 54 10.86 -3.63 6.75
C SER A 54 11.88 -3.94 5.66
N GLU A 55 12.32 -5.20 5.58
CA GLU A 55 13.09 -5.68 4.44
C GLU A 55 12.22 -5.45 3.21
N GLY A 56 12.56 -4.39 2.45
CA GLY A 56 11.98 -4.14 1.14
C GLY A 56 12.16 -5.39 0.31
N LYS A 57 11.17 -5.72 -0.53
CA LYS A 57 11.18 -6.92 -1.37
C LYS A 57 12.52 -7.05 -2.08
N THR A 58 13.38 -7.94 -1.58
CA THR A 58 14.65 -8.24 -2.22
C THR A 58 14.30 -9.06 -3.45
N THR A 59 14.37 -8.46 -4.63
CA THR A 59 14.48 -9.23 -5.87
C THR A 59 15.74 -10.06 -5.75
N SER A 60 15.56 -11.31 -5.33
CA SER A 60 16.65 -12.26 -5.17
C SER A 60 17.17 -12.56 -6.56
N ARG A 61 18.28 -11.91 -6.95
CA ARG A 61 19.07 -12.32 -8.11
C ARG A 61 19.47 -13.78 -7.90
N LYS A 62 19.54 -14.60 -8.96
CA LYS A 62 19.98 -15.99 -8.79
C LYS A 62 21.41 -15.97 -8.24
N LYS A 63 21.72 -16.89 -7.34
CA LYS A 63 23.07 -16.98 -6.73
C LYS A 63 24.17 -17.09 -7.78
N GLU A 64 23.89 -17.78 -8.88
CA GLU A 64 24.78 -17.96 -10.02
C GLU A 64 25.11 -16.64 -10.74
N GLU A 65 24.14 -15.73 -10.89
CA GLU A 65 24.37 -14.41 -11.51
C GLU A 65 25.29 -13.54 -10.63
N ILE A 66 25.11 -13.63 -9.30
CA ILE A 66 25.95 -12.89 -8.33
C ILE A 66 27.38 -13.43 -8.33
N GLU A 67 27.55 -14.75 -8.47
CA GLU A 67 28.86 -15.38 -8.52
C GLU A 67 29.61 -15.04 -9.80
N GLN A 68 28.92 -15.04 -10.95
CA GLN A 68 29.46 -14.60 -12.23
C GLN A 68 29.92 -13.12 -12.19
N GLU A 69 29.06 -12.21 -11.71
CA GLU A 69 29.38 -10.79 -11.56
C GLU A 69 30.60 -10.59 -10.64
N ARG A 70 30.69 -11.39 -9.56
CA ARG A 70 31.82 -11.39 -8.65
C ARG A 70 33.11 -11.87 -9.32
N GLU A 71 33.07 -12.98 -10.07
CA GLU A 71 34.23 -13.51 -10.79
C GLU A 71 34.75 -12.54 -11.85
N GLU A 72 33.84 -11.92 -12.61
CA GLU A 72 34.17 -10.88 -13.60
C GLU A 72 34.89 -9.70 -12.94
N TYR A 73 34.35 -9.18 -11.83
CA TYR A 73 34.95 -8.10 -11.06
C TYR A 73 36.37 -8.43 -10.55
N TYR A 74 36.58 -9.63 -10.00
CA TYR A 74 37.91 -10.06 -9.56
C TYR A 74 38.89 -10.18 -10.72
N LYS A 75 38.44 -10.66 -11.89
CA LYS A 75 39.26 -10.79 -13.08
C LYS A 75 39.72 -9.44 -13.60
N GLU A 76 38.83 -8.45 -13.64
CA GLU A 76 39.17 -7.08 -14.06
C GLU A 76 40.20 -6.44 -13.12
N LEU A 77 39.95 -6.49 -11.80
CA LEU A 77 40.89 -5.99 -10.81
C LEU A 77 42.26 -6.66 -10.89
N PHE A 78 42.29 -7.99 -11.05
CA PHE A 78 43.53 -8.73 -11.18
C PHE A 78 44.34 -8.31 -12.41
N MET A 79 43.67 -8.09 -13.55
CA MET A 79 44.33 -7.64 -14.78
C MET A 79 44.80 -6.19 -14.68
N GLU A 80 44.08 -5.33 -13.97
CA GLU A 80 44.50 -3.96 -13.68
C GLU A 80 45.73 -3.93 -12.77
N LEU A 81 45.71 -4.67 -11.66
CA LEU A 81 46.84 -4.83 -10.75
C LEU A 81 48.07 -5.41 -11.45
N LEU A 82 47.89 -6.43 -12.28
CA LEU A 82 49.00 -7.01 -13.06
C LEU A 82 49.56 -6.01 -14.08
N ARG A 83 48.70 -5.21 -14.73
CA ARG A 83 49.14 -4.15 -15.63
C ARG A 83 49.89 -3.05 -14.88
N GLU A 84 49.43 -2.68 -13.69
CA GLU A 84 50.12 -1.72 -12.83
C GLU A 84 51.46 -2.27 -12.34
N GLU A 85 51.56 -3.57 -12.05
CA GLU A 85 52.83 -4.22 -11.68
C GLU A 85 53.78 -4.34 -12.88
N GLU A 86 53.29 -4.69 -14.06
CA GLU A 86 54.11 -4.91 -15.27
C GLU A 86 54.53 -3.60 -15.96
N TYR A 87 53.68 -2.56 -15.94
CA TYR A 87 53.92 -1.29 -16.65
C TYR A 87 54.05 -0.07 -15.72
N GLY A 88 53.59 -0.14 -14.47
CA GLY A 88 53.71 0.95 -13.49
C GLY A 88 55.08 1.01 -12.81
N GLY A 89 55.99 0.09 -13.15
CA GLY A 89 57.39 0.09 -12.72
C GLY A 89 58.35 0.80 -13.68
N GLU A 90 57.90 1.29 -14.83
CA GLU A 90 58.73 1.96 -15.84
C GLU A 90 58.59 3.50 -15.81
N GLU A 91 58.65 4.11 -14.62
CA GLU A 91 58.85 5.56 -14.48
C GLU A 91 60.03 5.85 -13.53
N THR A 92 61.26 5.50 -13.94
CA THR A 92 62.52 6.04 -13.38
C THR A 92 63.56 6.23 -14.45
#